data_AF-A0A961AUG7-F1
#
_entry.id   AF-A0A961AUG7-F1
#
_cell.length_a   1.000
_cell.length_b   1.000
_cell.length_c   1.000
_cell.angle_alpha   90.00
_cell.angle_beta   90.00
_cell.angle_gamma   90.00
#
_symmetry.space_group_name_H-M   'P 1'
#
loop_
_entity.id
_entity.type
_entity.pdbx_description
1 polymer ?
#
loop_
_entity_poly.entity_id
_entity_poly.type
_entity_poly.pdbx_seq_one_letter_code
_entity_poly.pdbx_strand_id
1 'polypeptide(L)' 'MATKTISLELDAYEKLRLAKRGGESFTEVVRRAVWVDAPATGADLRDYFRKGGSGISEKYLDAVEEAAKHDPVPDDPWA' A
#
# COMPACT_ATOMS: atom_id res chain seq x y z
N MET A 1 14.80 -24.72 9.72
CA MET A 1 13.35 -24.43 9.80
C MET A 1 12.60 -25.72 9.49
N ALA A 2 11.47 -25.97 10.14
CA ALA A 2 10.59 -27.08 9.74
C ALA A 2 9.89 -26.71 8.42
N THR A 3 9.95 -27.59 7.44
CA THR A 3 9.29 -27.41 6.14
C THR A 3 8.03 -28.27 6.10
N LYS A 4 6.93 -27.70 5.62
CA LYS A 4 5.73 -28.47 5.26
C LYS A 4 5.45 -28.29 3.77
N THR A 5 5.10 -29.38 3.11
CA THR A 5 4.62 -29.38 1.73
C THR A 5 3.11 -29.27 1.73
N ILE A 6 2.58 -28.36 0.92
CA ILE A 6 1.14 -28.17 0.71
C ILE A 6 0.83 -28.29 -0.77
N SER A 7 -0.34 -28.81 -1.10
CA SER A 7 -0.90 -28.73 -2.44
C SER A 7 -1.59 -27.37 -2.60
N LEU A 8 -1.44 -26.76 -3.77
CA LEU A 8 -2.05 -25.48 -4.09
C LEU A 8 -2.68 -25.58 -5.48
N GLU A 9 -3.88 -25.02 -5.63
CA GLU A 9 -4.47 -24.85 -6.95
C GLU A 9 -3.56 -24.01 -7.84
N LEU A 10 -3.56 -24.30 -9.14
CA LEU A 10 -2.61 -23.68 -10.07
C LEU A 10 -2.79 -22.15 -10.13
N ASP A 11 -4.02 -21.67 -10.08
CA ASP A 11 -4.31 -20.22 -10.11
C ASP A 11 -3.79 -19.50 -8.86
N ALA A 12 -3.88 -20.14 -7.69
CA ALA A 12 -3.37 -19.62 -6.43
C ALA A 12 -1.84 -19.60 -6.43
N TYR A 13 -1.19 -20.62 -7.00
CA TYR A 13 0.26 -20.63 -7.19
C TYR A 13 0.71 -19.47 -8.09
N GLU A 14 0.05 -19.26 -9.23
CA GLU A 14 0.39 -18.19 -10.16
C GLU A 14 0.21 -16.80 -9.54
N LYS A 15 -0.85 -16.57 -8.75
CA LYS A 15 -1.05 -15.31 -8.00
C LYS A 15 0.12 -15.01 -7.06
N LEU A 16 0.57 -16.01 -6.29
CA LEU A 16 1.71 -15.85 -5.38
C LEU A 16 3.02 -15.68 -6.14
N ARG A 17 3.20 -16.41 -7.24
CA ARG A 17 4.38 -16.31 -8.11
C ARG A 17 4.51 -14.90 -8.71
N LEU A 18 3.42 -14.31 -9.18
CA LEU A 18 3.39 -12.95 -9.73
C LEU A 18 3.63 -11.88 -8.66
N ALA A 19 3.16 -12.12 -7.43
CA ALA A 19 3.38 -11.19 -6.32
C ALA A 19 4.82 -11.19 -5.79
N LYS A 20 5.64 -12.18 -6.17
CA LYS A 20 7.02 -12.35 -5.70
C LYS A 20 7.95 -11.26 -6.23
N ARG A 21 8.68 -10.59 -5.34
CA ARG A 21 9.72 -9.61 -5.68
C ARG A 21 11.10 -10.27 -5.83
N GLY A 22 12.03 -9.60 -6.52
CA GLY A 22 13.40 -10.08 -6.68
C GLY A 22 14.10 -10.30 -5.33
N GLY A 23 14.72 -11.47 -5.15
CA GLY A 23 15.41 -11.83 -3.90
C GLY A 23 14.51 -12.27 -2.74
N GLU A 24 13.19 -12.09 -2.84
CA GLU A 24 12.22 -12.58 -1.85
C GLU A 24 12.16 -14.11 -1.90
N SER A 25 11.84 -14.77 -0.79
CA SER A 25 11.52 -16.20 -0.68
C SER A 25 10.01 -16.45 -0.81
N PHE A 26 9.59 -17.66 -1.15
CA PHE A 26 8.15 -17.96 -1.24
C PHE A 26 7.44 -17.83 0.12
N THR A 27 8.15 -18.14 1.21
CA THR A 27 7.64 -17.96 2.59
C THR A 27 7.36 -16.50 2.92
N GLU A 28 8.21 -15.57 2.48
CA GLU A 28 8.01 -14.13 2.68
C GLU A 28 6.78 -13.62 1.90
N VAL A 29 6.60 -14.08 0.67
CA VAL A 29 5.40 -13.76 -0.13
C VAL A 29 4.13 -14.17 0.60
N VAL A 30 4.07 -15.41 1.09
CA VAL A 30 2.91 -15.93 1.83
C VAL A 30 2.68 -15.16 3.13
N ARG A 31 3.73 -14.79 3.86
CA ARG A 31 3.61 -14.02 5.10
C ARG A 31 3.11 -12.60 4.91
N ARG A 32 3.47 -11.93 3.81
CA ARG A 32 3.02 -10.54 3.54
C ARG A 32 1.73 -10.46 2.75
N ALA A 33 1.23 -11.58 2.23
CA ALA A 33 0.02 -11.59 1.43
C ALA A 33 -1.15 -11.05 2.27
N VAL A 34 -1.81 -10.02 1.76
CA VAL A 34 -3.04 -9.48 2.33
C VAL A 34 -4.16 -9.90 1.40
N TRP A 35 -5.01 -10.79 1.89
CA TRP A 35 -6.22 -11.20 1.20
C TRP A 35 -7.35 -10.29 1.65
N VAL A 36 -7.65 -9.29 0.82
CA VAL A 36 -8.87 -8.50 0.97
C VAL A 36 -10.02 -9.28 0.36
N ASP A 37 -11.07 -9.54 1.15
CA ASP A 37 -12.25 -10.33 0.75
C ASP A 37 -12.97 -9.73 -0.48
N ALA A 38 -12.83 -8.41 -0.69
CA ALA A 38 -13.25 -7.71 -1.89
C ALA A 38 -12.33 -6.51 -2.16
N PRO A 39 -12.05 -6.18 -3.45
CA PRO A 39 -11.40 -4.93 -3.78
C PRO A 39 -12.26 -3.76 -3.31
N ALA A 40 -11.63 -2.73 -2.76
CA ALA A 40 -12.33 -1.51 -2.39
C ALA A 40 -13.01 -0.90 -3.62
N THR A 41 -14.30 -0.63 -3.49
CA THR A 41 -15.11 -0.02 -4.54
C THR A 41 -15.04 1.51 -4.45
N GLY A 42 -15.48 2.20 -5.52
CA GLY A 42 -15.64 3.65 -5.46
C GLY A 42 -16.67 4.09 -4.41
N ALA A 43 -17.64 3.25 -4.07
CA ALA A 43 -18.58 3.51 -2.98
C ALA A 43 -17.88 3.49 -1.62
N ASP A 44 -17.00 2.50 -1.39
CA ASP A 44 -16.19 2.41 -0.17
C ASP A 44 -15.29 3.64 -0.01
N LEU A 45 -14.68 4.10 -1.10
CA LEU A 45 -13.85 5.30 -1.12
C LEU A 45 -14.66 6.56 -0.77
N ARG A 46 -15.86 6.71 -1.34
CA ARG A 46 -16.74 7.85 -1.04
C ARG A 46 -17.16 7.86 0.43
N ASP A 47 -17.53 6.72 0.97
CA ASP A 47 -17.98 6.60 2.35
C ASP A 47 -16.82 6.83 3.33
N TYR A 48 -15.60 6.44 2.97
CA TYR A 48 -14.38 6.80 3.69
C TYR A 48 -14.18 8.32 3.79
N PHE A 49 -14.27 9.06 2.67
CA PHE A 49 -14.15 10.52 2.69
C PHE A 49 -15.26 11.21 3.48
N ARG A 50 -16.51 10.69 3.41
CA ARG A 50 -17.63 11.22 4.23
C ARG A 50 -17.41 11.06 5.73
N LYS A 51 -16.66 10.04 6.15
CA LYS A 51 -16.33 9.79 7.57
C LYS A 51 -15.12 10.59 8.07
N GLY A 52 -14.57 11.49 7.26
CA GLY A 52 -13.41 12.32 7.62
C GLY A 52 -12.11 11.91 6.90
N GLY A 53 -12.15 10.90 6.02
CA GLY A 53 -11.03 10.54 5.16
C GLY A 53 -9.78 10.14 5.95
N SER A 54 -8.65 10.78 5.62
CA SER A 54 -7.31 10.45 6.15
C SER A 54 -7.14 10.68 7.66
N GLY A 55 -8.08 11.38 8.32
CA GLY A 55 -7.95 11.72 9.74
C GLY A 55 -6.86 12.76 10.02
N ILE A 56 -6.35 13.43 8.99
CA ILE A 56 -5.41 14.54 9.13
C ILE A 56 -6.17 15.76 9.66
N SER A 57 -5.67 16.35 10.76
CA SER A 57 -6.29 17.52 11.37
C SER A 57 -6.15 18.76 10.47
N GLU A 58 -7.14 19.66 10.50
CA GLU A 58 -7.08 20.96 9.82
C GLU A 58 -5.79 21.73 10.16
N LYS A 59 -5.41 21.77 11.44
CA LYS A 59 -4.16 22.39 11.89
C LYS A 59 -2.90 21.89 11.16
N TYR A 60 -2.85 20.60 10.83
CA TYR A 60 -1.72 20.03 10.10
C TYR A 60 -1.77 20.48 8.64
N LEU A 61 -2.96 20.52 8.02
CA LEU A 61 -3.13 21.02 6.66
C LEU A 61 -2.72 22.49 6.58
N ASP A 62 -3.14 23.33 7.52
CA ASP A 62 -2.74 24.73 7.61
C ASP A 62 -1.21 24.88 7.71
N ALA A 63 -0.56 24.02 8.49
CA ALA A 63 0.90 24.03 8.64
C ALA A 63 1.61 23.62 7.34
N VAL A 64 1.07 22.64 6.61
CA VAL A 64 1.61 22.23 5.29
C VAL A 64 1.40 23.33 4.26
N GLU A 65 0.23 23.95 4.22
CA GLU A 65 -0.06 25.07 3.31
C GLU A 65 0.86 26.27 3.59
N GLU A 66 1.13 26.58 4.85
CA GLU A 66 2.06 27.65 5.20
C GLU A 66 3.51 27.28 4.81
N ALA A 67 3.94 26.04 5.07
CA ALA A 67 5.27 25.59 4.64
C ALA A 67 5.44 25.67 3.12
N ALA A 68 4.42 25.28 2.36
CA ALA A 68 4.45 25.30 0.89
C ALA A 68 4.61 26.71 0.30
N LYS A 69 4.13 27.77 0.97
CA LYS A 69 4.33 29.16 0.52
C LYS A 69 5.80 29.59 0.53
N HIS A 70 6.60 28.96 1.39
CA HIS A 70 8.02 29.25 1.57
C HIS A 70 8.92 28.14 1.02
N ASP A 71 8.37 27.19 0.26
CA ASP A 71 9.12 26.08 -0.33
C ASP A 71 9.64 26.50 -1.72
N PRO A 72 10.92 26.92 -1.85
CA PRO A 72 11.48 27.29 -3.13
C PRO A 72 11.62 26.04 -4.00
N VAL A 73 11.45 26.21 -5.31
CA VAL A 73 11.81 25.16 -6.26
C VAL A 73 13.30 24.85 -6.11
N PRO A 74 13.70 23.58 -5.90
CA PRO A 74 15.11 23.22 -5.82
C PRO A 74 15.87 23.65 -7.08
N ASP A 75 17.08 24.19 -6.90
CA ASP A 75 17.94 24.62 -8.03
C ASP A 75 18.30 23.44 -8.95
N ASP A 76 18.47 22.24 -8.37
CA ASP A 76 18.60 20.98 -9.09
C ASP A 76 17.68 19.91 -8.46
N PRO A 77 16.71 19.36 -9.20
CA PRO A 77 15.82 18.32 -8.70
C PRO A 77 16.51 16.96 -8.47
N TRP A 78 17.76 16.78 -8.90
CA TRP A 78 18.49 15.50 -8.86
C TRP A 78 19.92 15.56 -8.31
N ALA A 79 20.39 16.71 -7.80
CA ALA A 79 21.71 16.84 -7.18
C ALA A 79 21.82 16.11 -5.82
#